data_AF-A0A2G8LAA7-F1
#
_entry.id   AF-A0A2G8LAA7-F1
#
_cell.length_a   1.000
_cell.length_b   1.000
_cell.length_c   1.000
_cell.angle_alpha   90.00
_cell.angle_beta   90.00
_cell.angle_gamma   90.00
#
_symmetry.space_group_name_H-M   'P 1'
#
loop_
_entity.id
_entity.type
_entity.pdbx_description
1 polymer ?
#
loop_
_entity_poly.entity_id
_entity_poly.type
_entity_poly.pdbx_seq_one_letter_code
_entity_poly.pdbx_strand_id
1 'polypeptide(L)'
;MLNEASPFMMTSSSNTSPFRLTLLRISEVLTKENVQDLAFLCEDISPARRELITNARELFAALQGYDLLSERKVNILIDWLDELRLSEASKLLKEYRTRYRDEASVERCLDHEEQTMKYFCLSCDSKICPDCLYSAHNPKTNCEVIKLSEISDQVSKHHQNLIQEIEGAETSIISAKNFWKEKKDSLGKTRQDARATIYKEFLLRLEKAETLKRDLTQKVDREEVSDQKQLLEVIHGIQILEKELERLAKVKKKKTEKSSHDLQELIEGMKKIKSIRNQLDKQNEKLKVKPVDILYRKIPNDGPFCSITVGMLLGSVHLRLNQIIHTFNERKSSGGVLLICVDPKDSSKEYWRHLEKIDNHDDPVVMSNLAMYYDSGHHPLFAVGNTVFIVHPHRNGSLYDSVKSVSSMVIDEVPEGSWITSITAHRPNKNPNNEFIIFTSCDHSIREYNVSGCVLRVIYTRDFVRSNAISRVAYCHNLFAIIGRSLDDVILIDSDDTVKQCVTLRLPSTMSGMLPINIIWTCSRWLALYISKGVEKEWKVVDYGKTGEFVKVCVEGTSSNEMDVPLCVTRCANTGHVTLANTNVRIFQY
;
A
#
# COMPACT_ATOMS: atom_id res chain seq x y z
N MET A 1 57.66 47.88 -69.12
CA MET A 1 57.58 49.06 -68.23
C MET A 1 56.14 49.49 -68.18
N LEU A 2 55.51 49.56 -67.01
CA LEU A 2 54.36 50.43 -66.71
C LEU A 2 54.17 50.42 -65.18
N ASN A 3 54.99 51.22 -64.50
CA ASN A 3 54.70 51.87 -63.22
C ASN A 3 53.72 53.03 -63.49
N GLU A 4 52.94 53.60 -62.60
CA GLU A 4 52.62 53.45 -61.17
C GLU A 4 51.41 54.37 -60.97
N ALA A 5 50.47 53.99 -60.10
CA ALA A 5 49.73 54.95 -59.30
C ALA A 5 49.05 54.23 -58.13
N SER A 6 49.44 54.63 -56.92
CA SER A 6 48.74 54.48 -55.66
C SER A 6 48.85 55.86 -54.97
N PRO A 7 48.23 56.15 -53.81
CA PRO A 7 46.96 55.71 -53.22
C PRO A 7 46.11 56.93 -52.74
N PHE A 8 44.83 56.75 -52.42
CA PHE A 8 44.21 57.53 -51.33
C PHE A 8 43.12 56.73 -50.62
N MET A 9 43.13 56.86 -49.29
CA MET A 9 42.50 56.01 -48.27
C MET A 9 40.97 56.11 -48.18
N MET A 10 40.33 55.01 -47.77
CA MET A 10 39.30 55.03 -46.72
C MET A 10 39.41 53.79 -45.83
N THR A 11 39.14 54.02 -44.54
CA THR A 11 39.49 53.25 -43.35
C THR A 11 38.37 52.33 -42.86
N SER A 12 38.78 51.17 -42.28
CA SER A 12 38.15 50.42 -41.18
C SER A 12 36.68 49.95 -41.25
N SER A 13 36.42 48.63 -41.20
CA SER A 13 35.44 48.03 -40.26
C SER A 13 35.46 46.48 -40.19
N SER A 14 35.81 45.98 -38.99
CA SER A 14 35.49 44.69 -38.31
C SER A 14 35.86 43.32 -38.93
N ASN A 15 37.01 42.78 -38.54
CA ASN A 15 37.31 41.34 -38.52
C ASN A 15 36.54 40.63 -37.37
N THR A 16 35.25 40.36 -37.53
CA THR A 16 34.45 39.63 -36.52
C THR A 16 34.53 38.12 -36.78
N SER A 17 34.96 37.31 -35.81
CA SER A 17 35.15 35.86 -36.03
C SER A 17 33.81 35.16 -36.37
N PRO A 18 33.83 34.07 -37.18
CA PRO A 18 32.61 33.33 -37.53
C PRO A 18 31.83 32.84 -36.30
N PHE A 19 32.53 32.56 -35.20
CA PHE A 19 31.93 32.24 -33.90
C PHE A 19 31.14 33.42 -33.33
N ARG A 20 31.74 34.62 -33.32
CA ARG A 20 31.09 35.84 -32.83
C ARG A 20 29.86 36.20 -33.67
N LEU A 21 29.91 35.99 -34.99
CA LEU A 21 28.76 36.16 -35.89
C LEU A 21 27.64 35.15 -35.58
N THR A 22 27.99 33.91 -35.25
CA THR A 22 27.01 32.87 -34.87
C THR A 22 26.33 33.21 -33.54
N LEU A 23 27.10 33.64 -32.52
CA LEU A 23 26.52 34.09 -31.25
C LEU A 23 25.63 35.32 -31.39
N LEU A 24 25.94 36.24 -32.32
CA LEU A 24 25.06 37.37 -32.62
C LEU A 24 23.71 36.93 -33.19
N ARG A 25 23.71 36.01 -34.16
CA ARG A 25 22.47 35.45 -34.73
C ARG A 25 21.64 34.72 -33.68
N ILE A 26 22.28 33.98 -32.79
CA ILE A 26 21.59 33.33 -31.67
C ILE A 26 20.99 34.37 -30.72
N SER A 27 21.73 35.44 -30.42
CA SER A 27 21.22 36.51 -29.55
C SER A 27 19.97 37.21 -30.10
N GLU A 28 19.78 37.22 -31.43
CA GLU A 28 18.59 37.79 -32.08
C GLU A 28 17.37 36.87 -31.99
N VAL A 29 17.58 35.57 -31.81
CA VAL A 29 16.53 34.54 -31.72
C VAL A 29 16.08 34.30 -30.27
N LEU A 30 16.92 34.65 -29.29
CA LEU A 30 16.60 34.46 -27.87
C LEU A 30 15.73 35.59 -27.32
N THR A 31 14.61 35.22 -26.69
CA THR A 31 13.79 36.16 -25.93
C THR A 31 14.40 36.41 -24.55
N LYS A 32 13.94 37.45 -23.86
CA LYS A 32 14.38 37.76 -22.49
C LYS A 32 14.12 36.60 -21.52
N GLU A 33 12.98 35.93 -21.67
CA GLU A 33 12.60 34.75 -20.87
C GLU A 33 13.57 33.59 -21.13
N ASN A 34 13.88 33.30 -22.40
CA ASN A 34 14.85 32.26 -22.77
C ASN A 34 16.25 32.52 -22.17
N VAL A 35 16.67 33.79 -22.08
CA VAL A 35 17.95 34.17 -21.47
C VAL A 35 17.96 33.93 -19.96
N GLN A 36 16.84 34.17 -19.28
CA GLN A 36 16.73 33.94 -17.84
C GLN A 36 16.73 32.44 -17.52
N ASP A 37 16.02 31.64 -18.32
CA ASP A 37 16.02 30.18 -18.19
C ASP A 37 17.41 29.59 -18.46
N LEU A 38 18.12 30.07 -19.48
CA LEU A 38 19.50 29.67 -19.75
C LEU A 38 20.48 30.10 -18.65
N ALA A 39 20.30 31.29 -18.07
CA ALA A 39 21.12 31.75 -16.96
C ALA A 39 20.88 30.91 -15.69
N PHE A 40 19.65 30.43 -15.48
CA PHE A 40 19.29 29.56 -14.36
C PHE A 40 20.02 28.22 -14.42
N LEU A 41 20.12 27.61 -15.61
CA LEU A 41 20.81 26.33 -15.84
C LEU A 41 22.33 26.39 -15.59
N CYS A 42 22.92 27.60 -15.54
CA CYS A 42 24.34 27.76 -15.29
C CYS A 42 24.66 27.78 -13.78
N GLU A 43 24.89 26.61 -13.19
CA GLU A 43 25.20 26.47 -11.76
C GLU A 43 26.48 27.21 -11.32
N ASP A 44 27.44 27.37 -12.23
CA ASP A 44 28.74 28.00 -11.98
C ASP A 44 28.69 29.54 -11.83
N ILE A 45 27.59 30.18 -12.26
CA ILE A 45 27.37 31.61 -12.04
C ILE A 45 26.68 31.78 -10.69
N SER A 46 27.16 32.67 -9.82
CA SER A 46 26.51 32.88 -8.51
C SER A 46 25.08 33.42 -8.65
N PRO A 47 24.15 33.10 -7.74
CA PRO A 47 22.75 33.54 -7.83
C PRO A 47 22.61 35.06 -8.01
N ALA A 48 23.38 35.85 -7.26
CA ALA A 48 23.40 37.32 -7.36
C ALA A 48 23.87 37.84 -8.73
N ARG A 49 24.69 37.07 -9.45
CA ARG A 49 25.17 37.42 -10.79
C ARG A 49 24.23 36.93 -11.89
N ARG A 50 23.45 35.87 -11.66
CA ARG A 50 22.38 35.40 -12.57
C ARG A 50 21.25 36.44 -12.69
N GLU A 51 20.87 37.08 -11.59
CA GLU A 51 19.84 38.12 -11.56
C GLU A 51 20.22 39.38 -12.37
N LEU A 52 21.53 39.61 -12.58
CA LEU A 52 22.05 40.74 -13.36
C LEU A 52 22.13 40.46 -14.87
N ILE A 53 21.94 39.20 -15.32
CA ILE A 53 21.98 38.84 -16.73
C ILE A 53 20.60 39.09 -17.33
N THR A 54 20.49 40.15 -18.13
CA THR A 54 19.20 40.61 -18.68
C THR A 54 19.07 40.38 -20.18
N ASN A 55 20.16 40.06 -20.87
CA ASN A 55 20.20 39.82 -22.30
C ASN A 55 21.22 38.75 -22.70
N ALA A 56 21.05 38.20 -23.90
CA ALA A 56 21.87 37.09 -24.40
C ALA A 56 23.36 37.45 -24.55
N ARG A 57 23.70 38.72 -24.76
CA ARG A 57 25.11 39.17 -24.87
C ARG A 57 25.81 39.10 -23.53
N GLU A 58 25.15 39.55 -22.46
CA GLU A 58 25.64 39.41 -21.08
C GLU A 58 25.80 37.95 -20.69
N LEU A 59 24.84 37.09 -21.08
CA LEU A 59 24.92 35.65 -20.85
C LEU A 59 26.15 35.04 -21.54
N PHE A 60 26.35 35.30 -22.84
CA PHE A 60 27.49 34.74 -23.57
C PHE A 60 28.83 35.28 -23.07
N ALA A 61 28.89 36.55 -22.66
CA ALA A 61 30.08 37.12 -22.04
C ALA A 61 30.38 36.48 -20.68
N ALA A 62 29.36 36.20 -19.88
CA ALA A 62 29.51 35.47 -18.62
C ALA A 62 30.02 34.05 -18.87
N LEU A 63 29.39 33.28 -19.77
CA LEU A 63 29.81 31.93 -20.10
C LEU A 63 31.24 31.86 -20.67
N GLN A 64 31.64 32.87 -21.45
CA GLN A 64 33.03 33.02 -21.91
C GLN A 64 33.99 33.33 -20.75
N GLY A 65 33.59 34.19 -19.81
CA GLY A 65 34.38 34.54 -18.63
C GLY A 65 34.60 33.38 -17.66
N TYR A 66 33.68 32.41 -17.63
CA TYR A 66 33.78 31.17 -16.85
C TYR A 66 34.35 29.97 -17.65
N ASP A 67 34.85 30.19 -18.87
CA ASP A 67 35.38 29.14 -19.78
C ASP A 67 34.40 27.99 -20.12
N LEU A 68 33.10 28.28 -20.02
CA LEU A 68 32.01 27.37 -20.38
C LEU A 68 31.60 27.51 -21.85
N LEU A 69 31.98 28.63 -22.49
CA LEU A 69 31.69 28.90 -23.89
C LEU A 69 32.94 29.44 -24.60
N SER A 70 33.40 28.75 -25.63
CA SER A 70 34.49 29.23 -26.50
C SER A 70 34.33 28.67 -27.92
N GLU A 71 35.17 29.10 -28.86
CA GLU A 71 35.13 28.61 -30.24
C GLU A 71 35.25 27.07 -30.34
N ARG A 72 35.90 26.44 -29.35
CA ARG A 72 36.10 24.99 -29.24
C ARG A 72 35.11 24.30 -28.29
N LYS A 73 34.45 25.06 -27.41
CA LYS A 73 33.53 24.57 -26.38
C LYS A 73 32.14 25.17 -26.59
N VAL A 74 31.37 24.56 -27.49
CA VAL A 74 29.98 24.98 -27.79
C VAL A 74 28.92 23.99 -27.32
N ASN A 75 29.33 22.80 -26.86
CA ASN A 75 28.40 21.70 -26.56
C ASN A 75 27.49 22.02 -25.37
N ILE A 76 28.04 22.62 -24.31
CA ILE A 76 27.26 22.98 -23.12
C ILE A 76 26.08 23.89 -23.49
N LEU A 77 26.34 24.90 -24.34
CA LEU A 77 25.29 25.79 -24.81
C LEU A 77 24.31 25.08 -25.77
N ILE A 78 24.78 24.14 -26.60
CA ILE A 78 23.89 23.33 -27.45
C ILE A 78 22.95 22.48 -26.59
N ASP A 79 23.47 21.81 -25.57
CA ASP A 79 22.73 20.91 -24.71
C ASP A 79 21.64 21.68 -23.95
N TRP A 80 21.96 22.86 -23.40
CA TRP A 80 20.98 23.73 -22.75
C TRP A 80 19.93 24.29 -23.70
N LEU A 81 20.32 24.66 -24.93
CA LEU A 81 19.36 25.12 -25.95
C LEU A 81 18.43 23.99 -26.39
N ASP A 82 18.92 22.75 -26.46
CA ASP A 82 18.09 21.57 -26.76
C ASP A 82 17.14 21.24 -25.59
N GLU A 83 17.61 21.32 -24.34
CA GLU A 83 16.81 21.09 -23.13
C GLU A 83 15.64 22.06 -23.03
N LEU A 84 15.86 23.34 -23.35
CA LEU A 84 14.82 24.37 -23.40
C LEU A 84 14.02 24.38 -24.72
N ARG A 85 14.24 23.41 -25.61
CA ARG A 85 13.55 23.27 -26.91
C ARG A 85 13.71 24.47 -27.85
N LEU A 86 14.83 25.17 -27.75
CA LEU A 86 15.19 26.32 -28.59
C LEU A 86 15.86 25.83 -29.89
N SER A 87 15.08 25.11 -30.71
CA SER A 87 15.58 24.36 -31.86
C SER A 87 16.29 25.21 -32.91
N GLU A 88 15.84 26.45 -33.14
CA GLU A 88 16.46 27.36 -34.11
C GLU A 88 17.84 27.84 -33.65
N ALA A 89 17.96 28.23 -32.37
CA ALA A 89 19.22 28.64 -31.76
C ALA A 89 20.22 27.47 -31.68
N SER A 90 19.75 26.28 -31.29
CA SER A 90 20.56 25.05 -31.25
C SER A 90 21.07 24.66 -32.64
N LYS A 91 20.22 24.74 -33.67
CA LYS A 91 20.59 24.46 -35.06
C LYS A 91 21.73 25.35 -35.55
N LEU A 92 21.71 26.65 -35.23
CA LEU A 92 22.77 27.59 -35.61
C LEU A 92 24.14 27.20 -35.01
N LEU A 93 24.20 26.77 -33.76
CA LEU A 93 25.45 26.29 -33.15
C LEU A 93 25.88 24.93 -33.69
N LYS A 94 24.95 24.01 -33.94
CA LYS A 94 25.24 22.71 -34.57
C LYS A 94 25.82 22.91 -35.96
N GLU A 95 25.28 23.83 -36.76
CA GLU A 95 25.82 24.17 -38.07
C GLU A 95 27.21 24.82 -38.01
N TYR A 96 27.45 25.72 -37.06
CA TYR A 96 28.79 26.27 -36.82
C TYR A 96 29.78 25.15 -36.46
N ARG A 97 29.38 24.25 -35.55
CA ARG A 97 30.19 23.09 -35.16
C ARG A 97 30.50 22.19 -36.35
N THR A 98 29.54 21.92 -37.23
CA THR A 98 29.78 21.07 -38.41
C THR A 98 30.69 21.76 -39.44
N ARG A 99 30.54 23.07 -39.64
CA ARG A 99 31.33 23.81 -40.64
C ARG A 99 32.78 24.07 -40.25
N TYR A 100 33.08 24.22 -38.96
CA TYR A 100 34.40 24.64 -38.49
C TYR A 100 35.14 23.58 -37.66
N ARG A 101 34.63 22.34 -37.62
CA ARG A 101 35.29 21.18 -36.98
C ARG A 101 36.37 20.54 -37.87
N ASP A 102 36.41 20.87 -39.16
CA ASP A 102 37.30 20.22 -40.14
C ASP A 102 38.60 20.99 -40.49
N GLU A 103 38.76 22.26 -40.07
CA GLU A 103 39.99 23.03 -40.36
C GLU A 103 41.07 22.95 -39.26
N ALA A 104 40.81 22.26 -38.14
CA ALA A 104 41.70 22.26 -36.97
C ALA A 104 42.39 20.92 -36.63
N SER A 105 42.27 19.88 -37.46
CA SER A 105 42.76 18.53 -37.12
C SER A 105 43.63 17.88 -38.20
N VAL A 106 44.60 18.61 -38.76
CA VAL A 106 45.72 17.94 -39.45
C VAL A 106 46.62 17.32 -38.38
N GLU A 107 46.31 16.10 -37.97
CA GLU A 107 47.18 15.30 -37.09
C GLU A 107 48.53 15.09 -37.81
N ARG A 108 49.59 15.62 -37.22
CA ARG A 108 50.97 15.46 -37.68
C ARG A 108 51.62 14.30 -36.93
N CYS A 109 52.58 13.65 -37.57
CA CYS A 109 53.32 12.57 -36.94
C CYS A 109 54.19 13.09 -35.80
N LEU A 110 54.23 12.36 -34.69
CA LEU A 110 55.06 12.70 -33.53
C LEU A 110 56.56 12.58 -33.84
N ASP A 111 56.95 11.61 -34.67
CA ASP A 111 58.35 11.37 -35.03
C ASP A 111 58.78 12.14 -36.30
N HIS A 112 57.81 12.53 -37.13
CA HIS A 112 58.04 13.22 -38.40
C HIS A 112 57.15 14.47 -38.46
N GLU A 113 57.53 15.51 -37.73
CA GLU A 113 56.70 16.70 -37.46
C GLU A 113 56.20 17.44 -38.72
N GLU A 114 56.91 17.33 -39.85
CA GLU A 114 56.51 17.93 -41.13
C GLU A 114 55.50 17.08 -41.92
N GLN A 115 55.30 15.82 -41.53
CA GLN A 115 54.44 14.88 -42.23
C GLN A 115 53.07 14.75 -41.56
N THR A 116 52.04 14.75 -42.40
CA THR A 116 50.66 14.54 -41.96
C THR A 116 50.33 13.05 -41.93
N MET A 117 49.49 12.65 -40.99
CA MET A 117 49.01 11.27 -40.88
C MET A 117 48.06 10.98 -42.05
N LYS A 118 48.45 10.09 -42.96
CA LYS A 118 47.69 9.78 -44.19
C LYS A 118 47.22 8.32 -44.28
N TYR A 119 47.73 7.46 -43.41
CA TYR A 119 47.50 6.03 -43.43
C TYR A 119 47.08 5.53 -42.05
N PHE A 120 46.46 4.35 -42.00
CA PHE A 120 46.09 3.65 -40.77
C PHE A 120 46.65 2.23 -40.83
N CYS A 121 47.40 1.85 -39.80
CA CYS A 121 47.93 0.50 -39.64
C CYS A 121 46.90 -0.34 -38.87
N LEU A 122 46.30 -1.34 -39.52
CA LEU A 122 45.34 -2.25 -38.91
C LEU A 122 45.98 -3.12 -37.82
N SER A 123 47.25 -3.49 -38.01
CA SER A 123 47.97 -4.34 -37.06
C SER A 123 48.35 -3.61 -35.77
N CYS A 124 48.44 -2.29 -35.81
CA CYS A 124 48.83 -1.45 -34.67
C CYS A 124 47.70 -0.55 -34.18
N ASP A 125 46.52 -0.62 -34.81
CA ASP A 125 45.34 0.21 -34.53
C ASP A 125 45.66 1.71 -34.42
N SER A 126 46.48 2.22 -35.34
CA SER A 126 47.03 3.58 -35.25
C SER A 126 47.17 4.29 -36.59
N LYS A 127 46.96 5.62 -36.57
CA LYS A 127 47.23 6.49 -37.72
C LYS A 127 48.74 6.71 -37.86
N ILE A 128 49.25 6.65 -39.07
CA ILE A 128 50.67 6.79 -39.39
C ILE A 128 50.89 7.71 -40.60
N CYS A 129 52.08 8.31 -40.66
CA CYS A 129 52.50 9.14 -41.79
C CYS A 129 53.25 8.31 -42.86
N PRO A 130 53.49 8.89 -44.05
CA PRO A 130 54.23 8.21 -45.12
C PRO A 130 55.61 7.68 -44.67
N ASP A 131 56.31 8.39 -43.80
CA ASP A 131 57.67 8.00 -43.39
C ASP A 131 57.65 6.85 -42.38
N CYS A 132 56.68 6.82 -41.46
CA CYS A 132 56.43 5.69 -40.55
C CYS A 132 56.04 4.41 -41.30
N LEU A 133 55.36 4.54 -42.44
CA LEU A 133 55.04 3.41 -43.32
C LEU A 133 56.30 2.73 -43.86
N TYR A 134 57.34 3.50 -44.22
CA TYR A 134 58.57 2.93 -44.78
C TYR A 134 59.58 2.50 -43.72
N SER A 135 59.60 3.16 -42.55
CA SER A 135 60.54 2.85 -41.48
C SER A 135 60.05 1.71 -40.57
N ALA A 136 58.96 1.92 -39.84
CA ALA A 136 58.50 1.03 -38.77
C ALA A 136 57.40 0.05 -39.21
N HIS A 137 56.53 0.45 -40.15
CA HIS A 137 55.36 -0.32 -40.58
C HIS A 137 55.48 -0.85 -42.02
N ASN A 138 56.71 -1.19 -42.43
CA ASN A 138 56.99 -1.64 -43.78
C ASN A 138 56.59 -3.11 -44.00
N PRO A 139 56.58 -3.60 -45.26
CA PRO A 139 56.15 -4.97 -45.56
C PRO A 139 56.98 -6.07 -44.88
N LYS A 140 58.19 -5.76 -44.36
CA LYS A 140 59.00 -6.72 -43.60
C LYS A 140 58.55 -6.85 -42.15
N THR A 141 57.78 -5.90 -41.62
CA THR A 141 57.21 -5.94 -40.26
C THR A 141 55.79 -6.52 -40.21
N ASN A 142 55.29 -7.10 -41.32
CA ASN A 142 53.98 -7.76 -41.42
C ASN A 142 52.77 -6.88 -41.05
N CYS A 143 52.92 -5.55 -41.11
CA CYS A 143 51.84 -4.61 -40.82
C CYS A 143 50.93 -4.44 -42.04
N GLU A 144 49.61 -4.59 -41.85
CA GLU A 144 48.62 -4.27 -42.87
C GLU A 144 48.18 -2.81 -42.75
N VAL A 145 48.32 -2.04 -43.83
CA VAL A 145 48.12 -0.59 -43.82
C VAL A 145 47.15 -0.16 -44.92
N ILE A 146 46.18 0.69 -44.59
CA ILE A 146 45.18 1.24 -45.51
C ILE A 146 45.26 2.78 -45.50
N LYS A 147 44.97 3.43 -46.63
CA LYS A 147 44.86 4.89 -46.70
C LYS A 147 43.66 5.39 -45.92
N LEU A 148 43.83 6.48 -45.15
CA LEU A 148 42.73 7.07 -44.38
C LEU A 148 41.55 7.53 -45.25
N SER A 149 41.82 7.96 -46.49
CA SER A 149 40.78 8.31 -47.46
C SER A 149 39.88 7.12 -47.82
N GLU A 150 40.44 5.91 -47.90
CA GLU A 150 39.70 4.70 -48.26
C GLU A 150 38.92 4.13 -47.06
N ILE A 151 39.48 4.24 -45.84
CA ILE A 151 38.77 3.91 -44.59
C ILE A 151 37.59 4.85 -44.38
N SER A 152 37.76 6.15 -44.63
CA SER A 152 36.71 7.14 -44.45
C SER A 152 35.44 6.78 -45.23
N ASP A 153 35.58 6.33 -46.47
CA ASP A 153 34.44 5.95 -47.32
C ASP A 153 33.78 4.64 -46.86
N GLN A 154 34.56 3.63 -46.47
CA GLN A 154 34.03 2.35 -45.97
C GLN A 154 33.35 2.48 -44.61
N VAL A 155 33.96 3.24 -43.69
CA VAL A 155 33.39 3.54 -42.37
C VAL A 155 32.13 4.39 -42.51
N SER A 156 32.12 5.37 -43.41
CA SER A 156 30.93 6.17 -43.69
C SER A 156 29.77 5.31 -44.20
N LYS A 157 30.04 4.38 -45.12
CA LYS A 157 29.02 3.45 -45.64
C LYS A 157 28.52 2.49 -44.55
N HIS A 158 29.42 1.95 -43.73
CA HIS A 158 29.02 1.08 -42.61
C HIS A 158 28.19 1.83 -41.56
N HIS A 159 28.58 3.07 -41.24
CA HIS A 159 27.84 3.94 -40.33
C HIS A 159 26.43 4.27 -40.87
N GLN A 160 26.30 4.55 -42.18
CA GLN A 160 25.00 4.76 -42.81
C GLN A 160 24.10 3.52 -42.73
N ASN A 161 24.65 2.33 -42.95
CA ASN A 161 23.88 1.08 -42.81
C ASN A 161 23.41 0.88 -41.36
N LEU A 162 24.28 1.10 -40.37
CA LEU A 162 23.91 1.00 -38.95
C LEU A 162 22.84 2.02 -38.55
N ILE A 163 22.92 3.26 -39.06
CA ILE A 163 21.88 4.27 -38.83
C ILE A 163 20.53 3.78 -39.39
N GLN A 164 20.51 3.25 -40.62
CA GLN A 164 19.28 2.72 -41.21
C GLN A 164 18.69 1.54 -40.42
N GLU A 165 19.53 0.66 -39.89
CA GLU A 165 19.09 -0.44 -39.01
C GLU A 165 18.51 0.09 -37.69
N ILE A 166 19.14 1.10 -37.09
CA ILE A 166 18.65 1.75 -35.87
C ILE A 166 17.30 2.44 -36.12
N GLU A 167 17.16 3.20 -37.22
CA GLU A 167 15.91 3.85 -37.60
C GLU A 167 14.78 2.81 -37.85
N GLY A 168 15.11 1.67 -38.45
CA GLY A 168 14.19 0.54 -38.62
C GLY A 168 13.76 -0.11 -37.29
N ALA A 169 14.68 -0.21 -36.33
CA ALA A 169 14.38 -0.69 -34.99
C ALA A 169 13.52 0.32 -34.20
N GLU A 170 13.80 1.61 -34.30
CA GLU A 170 13.04 2.68 -33.63
C GLU A 170 11.59 2.74 -34.12
N THR A 171 11.37 2.66 -35.43
CA THR A 171 10.01 2.61 -36.00
C THR A 171 9.23 1.38 -35.51
N SER A 172 9.89 0.23 -35.39
CA SER A 172 9.31 -1.00 -34.83
C SER A 172 8.96 -0.84 -33.34
N ILE A 173 9.81 -0.19 -32.56
CA ILE A 173 9.56 0.11 -31.13
C ILE A 173 8.37 1.07 -30.98
N ILE A 174 8.28 2.12 -31.81
CA ILE A 174 7.15 3.06 -31.80
C ILE A 174 5.84 2.33 -32.12
N SER A 175 5.84 1.46 -33.12
CA SER A 175 4.69 0.63 -33.47
C SER A 175 4.26 -0.28 -32.31
N ALA A 176 5.21 -0.97 -31.67
CA ALA A 176 4.93 -1.81 -30.51
C ALA A 176 4.38 -0.99 -29.33
N LYS A 177 4.91 0.21 -29.07
CA LYS A 177 4.43 1.10 -28.01
C LYS A 177 2.98 1.53 -28.24
N ASN A 178 2.62 1.84 -29.49
CA ASN A 178 1.24 2.18 -29.86
C ASN A 178 0.31 0.98 -29.68
N PHE A 179 0.72 -0.21 -30.13
CA PHE A 179 -0.04 -1.45 -29.92
C PHE A 179 -0.31 -1.73 -28.43
N TRP A 180 0.69 -1.58 -27.57
CA TRP A 180 0.52 -1.76 -26.12
C TRP A 180 -0.40 -0.70 -25.50
N LYS A 181 -0.36 0.54 -26.00
CA LYS A 181 -1.29 1.60 -25.57
C LYS A 181 -2.73 1.24 -25.93
N GLU A 182 -3.00 0.83 -27.16
CA GLU A 182 -4.33 0.40 -27.60
C GLU A 182 -4.83 -0.82 -26.80
N LYS A 183 -3.96 -1.79 -26.53
CA LYS A 183 -4.29 -2.94 -25.68
C LYS A 183 -4.63 -2.53 -24.25
N LYS A 184 -3.89 -1.57 -23.68
CA LYS A 184 -4.17 -1.02 -22.35
C LYS A 184 -5.54 -0.34 -22.30
N ASP A 185 -5.85 0.48 -23.30
CA ASP A 185 -7.12 1.21 -23.38
C ASP A 185 -8.30 0.24 -23.58
N SER A 186 -8.13 -0.77 -24.45
CA SER A 186 -9.11 -1.84 -24.65
C SER A 186 -9.37 -2.62 -23.35
N LEU A 187 -8.32 -2.99 -22.61
CA LEU A 187 -8.46 -3.69 -21.33
C LEU A 187 -9.15 -2.81 -20.28
N GLY A 188 -8.85 -1.51 -20.25
CA GLY A 188 -9.52 -0.53 -19.40
C GLY A 188 -11.02 -0.50 -19.65
N LYS A 189 -11.43 -0.42 -20.92
CA LYS A 189 -12.84 -0.44 -21.33
C LYS A 189 -13.53 -1.75 -20.93
N THR A 190 -12.94 -2.91 -21.25
CA THR A 190 -13.51 -4.21 -20.86
C THR A 190 -13.68 -4.36 -19.35
N ARG A 191 -12.74 -3.83 -18.55
CA ARG A 191 -12.86 -3.83 -17.08
C ARG A 191 -14.01 -2.93 -16.61
N GLN A 192 -14.17 -1.77 -17.22
CA GLN A 192 -15.27 -0.86 -16.89
C GLN A 192 -16.64 -1.49 -17.22
N ASP A 193 -16.76 -2.13 -18.38
CA ASP A 193 -17.97 -2.85 -18.80
C ASP A 193 -18.29 -4.03 -17.86
N ALA A 194 -17.27 -4.79 -17.46
CA ALA A 194 -17.42 -5.87 -16.50
C ALA A 194 -17.87 -5.34 -15.12
N ARG A 195 -17.28 -4.25 -14.63
CA ARG A 195 -17.69 -3.61 -13.37
C ARG A 195 -19.13 -3.12 -13.43
N ALA A 196 -19.54 -2.46 -14.51
CA ALA A 196 -20.91 -1.99 -14.71
C ALA A 196 -21.90 -3.17 -14.72
N THR A 197 -21.54 -4.27 -15.37
CA THR A 197 -22.35 -5.49 -15.41
C THR A 197 -22.52 -6.13 -14.03
N ILE A 198 -21.41 -6.30 -13.29
CA ILE A 198 -21.43 -6.84 -11.92
C ILE A 198 -22.26 -5.96 -11.00
N TYR A 199 -22.09 -4.63 -11.10
CA TYR A 199 -22.84 -3.68 -10.27
C TYR A 199 -24.35 -3.75 -10.57
N LYS A 200 -24.73 -3.85 -11.84
CA LYS A 200 -26.13 -4.03 -12.24
C LYS A 200 -26.73 -5.33 -11.70
N GLU A 201 -26.01 -6.45 -11.78
CA GLU A 201 -26.45 -7.72 -11.19
C GLU A 201 -26.55 -7.66 -9.68
N PHE A 202 -25.60 -6.99 -9.02
CA PHE A 202 -25.60 -6.79 -7.58
C PHE A 202 -26.84 -6.00 -7.13
N LEU A 203 -27.15 -4.87 -7.78
CA LEU A 203 -28.36 -4.09 -7.48
C LEU A 203 -29.63 -4.92 -7.64
N LEU A 204 -29.73 -5.72 -8.70
CA LEU A 204 -30.89 -6.57 -8.96
C LEU A 204 -31.04 -7.68 -7.90
N ARG A 205 -29.94 -8.21 -7.37
CA ARG A 205 -29.97 -9.15 -6.24
C ARG A 205 -30.32 -8.47 -4.92
N LEU A 206 -29.84 -7.25 -4.70
CA LEU A 206 -30.14 -6.45 -3.51
C LEU A 206 -31.65 -6.15 -3.43
N GLU A 207 -32.26 -5.70 -4.54
CA GLU A 207 -33.70 -5.43 -4.61
C GLU A 207 -34.55 -6.68 -4.33
N LYS A 208 -34.12 -7.84 -4.84
CA LYS A 208 -34.75 -9.14 -4.52
C LYS A 208 -34.65 -9.47 -3.04
N ALA A 209 -33.47 -9.27 -2.44
CA ALA A 209 -33.24 -9.54 -1.01
C ALA A 209 -34.08 -8.60 -0.13
N GLU A 210 -34.19 -7.32 -0.48
CA GLU A 210 -35.02 -6.34 0.24
C GLU A 210 -36.51 -6.65 0.14
N THR A 211 -36.96 -7.14 -1.02
CA THR A 211 -38.34 -7.60 -1.20
C THR A 211 -38.61 -8.83 -0.32
N LEU A 212 -37.72 -9.82 -0.35
CA LEU A 212 -37.84 -11.00 0.49
C LEU A 212 -37.84 -10.66 1.98
N LYS A 213 -36.98 -9.71 2.40
CA LYS A 213 -36.94 -9.21 3.77
C LYS A 213 -38.28 -8.57 4.17
N ARG A 214 -38.86 -7.71 3.34
CA ARG A 214 -40.18 -7.10 3.58
C ARG A 214 -41.28 -8.15 3.75
N ASP A 215 -41.28 -9.17 2.88
CA ASP A 215 -42.26 -10.25 2.94
C ASP A 215 -42.12 -11.09 4.22
N LEU A 216 -40.88 -11.39 4.64
CA LEU A 216 -40.62 -12.09 5.90
C LEU A 216 -41.02 -11.27 7.11
N THR A 217 -40.67 -9.98 7.15
CA THR A 217 -41.07 -9.09 8.24
C THR A 217 -42.60 -9.02 8.37
N GLN A 218 -43.33 -8.85 7.26
CA GLN A 218 -44.80 -8.87 7.30
C GLN A 218 -45.38 -10.21 7.79
N LYS A 219 -44.74 -11.34 7.48
CA LYS A 219 -45.18 -12.64 8.00
C LYS A 219 -44.98 -12.75 9.51
N VAL A 220 -43.82 -12.32 10.00
CA VAL A 220 -43.51 -12.31 11.44
C VAL A 220 -44.46 -11.37 12.18
N ASP A 221 -44.70 -10.16 11.68
CA ASP A 221 -45.63 -9.20 12.31
C ASP A 221 -47.06 -9.77 12.41
N ARG A 222 -47.53 -10.47 11.36
CA ARG A 222 -48.84 -11.13 11.38
C ARG A 222 -48.91 -12.28 12.39
N GLU A 223 -47.84 -13.06 12.51
CA GLU A 223 -47.74 -14.16 13.48
C GLU A 223 -47.70 -13.59 14.91
N GLU A 224 -46.93 -12.54 15.15
CA GLU A 224 -46.85 -11.86 16.45
C GLU A 224 -48.20 -11.27 16.88
N VAL A 225 -48.92 -10.59 15.98
CA VAL A 225 -50.26 -10.07 16.27
C VAL A 225 -51.24 -11.20 16.60
N SER A 226 -51.13 -12.35 15.93
CA SER A 226 -51.94 -13.54 16.24
C SER A 226 -51.61 -14.09 17.63
N ASP A 227 -50.33 -14.21 17.96
CA ASP A 227 -49.86 -14.71 19.25
C ASP A 227 -50.25 -13.75 20.40
N GLN A 228 -50.13 -12.44 20.20
CA GLN A 228 -50.58 -11.42 21.16
C GLN A 228 -52.09 -11.52 21.40
N LYS A 229 -52.89 -11.77 20.35
CA LYS A 229 -54.34 -11.98 20.48
C LYS A 229 -54.66 -13.23 21.30
N GLN A 230 -53.98 -14.35 21.03
CA GLN A 230 -54.14 -15.57 21.84
C GLN A 230 -53.73 -15.34 23.31
N LEU A 231 -52.65 -14.60 23.56
CA LEU A 231 -52.21 -14.29 24.92
C LEU A 231 -53.24 -13.45 25.68
N LEU A 232 -53.86 -12.46 25.02
CA LEU A 232 -54.93 -11.65 25.62
C LEU A 232 -56.15 -12.51 26.00
N GLU A 233 -56.53 -13.48 25.16
CA GLU A 233 -57.60 -14.43 25.47
C GLU A 233 -57.25 -15.29 26.69
N VAL A 234 -55.99 -15.73 26.82
CA VAL A 234 -55.51 -16.47 28.00
C VAL A 234 -55.54 -15.60 29.26
N ILE A 235 -55.06 -14.36 29.19
CA ILE A 235 -55.09 -13.41 30.33
C ILE A 235 -56.53 -13.16 30.78
N HIS A 236 -57.46 -12.99 29.83
CA HIS A 236 -58.88 -12.82 30.14
C HIS A 236 -59.45 -14.06 30.85
N GLY A 237 -59.09 -15.27 30.39
CA GLY A 237 -59.44 -16.52 31.05
C GLY A 237 -58.93 -16.61 32.49
N ILE A 238 -57.68 -16.18 32.74
CA ILE A 238 -57.09 -16.14 34.09
C ILE A 238 -57.87 -15.17 34.99
N GLN A 239 -58.23 -13.98 34.50
CA GLN A 239 -58.99 -13.00 35.29
C GLN A 239 -60.39 -13.51 35.68
N ILE A 240 -61.05 -14.27 34.81
CA ILE A 240 -62.33 -14.91 35.13
C ILE A 240 -62.13 -15.92 36.26
N LEU A 241 -61.09 -16.75 36.17
CA LEU A 241 -60.77 -17.74 37.19
C LEU A 241 -60.40 -17.11 38.54
N GLU A 242 -59.64 -16.01 38.54
CA GLU A 242 -59.32 -15.28 39.77
C GLU A 242 -60.57 -14.76 40.46
N LYS A 243 -61.54 -14.21 39.70
CA LYS A 243 -62.83 -13.77 40.24
C LYS A 243 -63.65 -14.93 40.81
N GLU A 244 -63.63 -16.09 40.16
CA GLU A 244 -64.28 -17.31 40.69
C GLU A 244 -63.60 -17.80 41.97
N LEU A 245 -62.26 -17.80 42.01
CA LEU A 245 -61.49 -18.15 43.19
C LEU A 245 -61.79 -17.22 44.38
N GLU A 246 -61.94 -15.93 44.12
CA GLU A 246 -62.31 -14.94 45.14
C GLU A 246 -63.74 -15.15 45.64
N ARG A 247 -64.69 -15.51 44.76
CA ARG A 247 -66.05 -15.91 45.14
C ARG A 247 -66.03 -17.16 46.02
N LEU A 248 -65.27 -18.19 45.64
CA LEU A 248 -65.12 -19.43 46.40
C LEU A 248 -64.47 -19.18 47.78
N ALA A 249 -63.47 -18.31 47.85
CA ALA A 249 -62.85 -17.91 49.12
C ALA A 249 -63.84 -17.19 50.05
N LYS A 250 -64.74 -16.36 49.50
CA LYS A 250 -65.83 -15.69 50.25
C LYS A 250 -66.89 -16.68 50.73
N VAL A 251 -67.22 -17.70 49.94
CA VAL A 251 -68.13 -18.80 50.34
C VAL A 251 -67.51 -19.65 51.46
N LYS A 252 -66.21 -19.98 51.35
CA LYS A 252 -65.45 -20.71 52.38
C LYS A 252 -65.38 -19.95 53.71
N LYS A 253 -65.27 -18.60 53.69
CA LYS A 253 -65.36 -17.75 54.88
C LYS A 253 -66.76 -17.71 55.52
N LYS A 254 -67.83 -18.05 54.77
CA LYS A 254 -69.23 -17.94 55.23
C LYS A 254 -69.85 -19.25 55.72
N LYS A 255 -69.20 -20.40 55.58
CA LYS A 255 -69.75 -21.69 56.06
C LYS A 255 -68.68 -22.63 56.62
N THR A 256 -68.64 -22.74 57.94
CA THR A 256 -68.65 -24.05 58.59
C THR A 256 -70.02 -24.69 58.34
N GLU A 257 -70.00 -25.97 57.96
CA GLU A 257 -71.13 -26.90 57.80
C GLU A 257 -71.75 -27.12 56.40
N LYS A 258 -71.48 -28.34 55.91
CA LYS A 258 -72.27 -29.27 55.09
C LYS A 258 -72.98 -28.73 53.84
N SER A 259 -72.36 -28.96 52.68
CA SER A 259 -73.07 -29.23 51.43
C SER A 259 -72.16 -30.02 50.47
N SER A 260 -72.60 -31.20 50.05
CA SER A 260 -71.88 -32.11 49.14
C SER A 260 -71.82 -31.58 47.70
N HIS A 261 -72.69 -30.61 47.36
CA HIS A 261 -72.78 -30.04 46.02
C HIS A 261 -71.60 -29.08 45.75
N ASP A 262 -71.24 -28.27 46.74
CA ASP A 262 -70.13 -27.31 46.66
C ASP A 262 -68.78 -28.03 46.49
N LEU A 263 -68.64 -29.24 47.05
CA LEU A 263 -67.43 -30.06 46.91
C LEU A 263 -67.25 -30.55 45.47
N GLN A 264 -68.34 -30.84 44.77
CA GLN A 264 -68.32 -31.37 43.41
C GLN A 264 -67.99 -30.28 42.39
N GLU A 265 -68.48 -29.06 42.63
CA GLU A 265 -68.11 -27.85 41.86
C GLU A 265 -66.62 -27.50 42.07
N LEU A 266 -66.09 -27.71 43.28
CA LEU A 266 -64.69 -27.52 43.61
C LEU A 266 -63.78 -28.54 42.91
N ILE A 267 -64.21 -29.80 42.79
CA ILE A 267 -63.50 -30.84 42.06
C ILE A 267 -63.46 -30.54 40.55
N GLU A 268 -64.56 -30.04 39.97
CA GLU A 268 -64.61 -29.58 38.58
C GLU A 268 -63.68 -28.38 38.33
N GLY A 269 -63.70 -27.39 39.23
CA GLY A 269 -62.78 -26.24 39.17
C GLY A 269 -61.31 -26.64 39.23
N MET A 270 -60.96 -27.58 40.12
CA MET A 270 -59.58 -28.10 40.22
C MET A 270 -59.15 -28.88 38.96
N LYS A 271 -60.07 -29.61 38.31
CA LYS A 271 -59.78 -30.29 37.04
C LYS A 271 -59.51 -29.30 35.90
N LYS A 272 -60.30 -28.22 35.81
CA LYS A 272 -60.07 -27.13 34.84
C LYS A 272 -58.72 -26.46 35.05
N ILE A 273 -58.37 -26.12 36.29
CA ILE A 273 -57.06 -25.51 36.64
C ILE A 273 -55.91 -26.44 36.24
N LYS A 274 -56.04 -27.75 36.48
CA LYS A 274 -55.01 -28.74 36.11
C LYS A 274 -54.84 -28.88 34.59
N SER A 275 -55.93 -28.84 33.84
CA SER A 275 -55.90 -28.86 32.37
C SER A 275 -55.18 -27.64 31.78
N ILE A 276 -55.44 -26.46 32.33
CA ILE A 276 -54.82 -25.20 31.88
C ILE A 276 -53.33 -25.17 32.22
N ARG A 277 -52.94 -25.65 33.42
CA ARG A 277 -51.51 -25.73 33.80
C ARG A 277 -50.72 -26.61 32.84
N ASN A 278 -51.28 -27.76 32.44
CA ASN A 278 -50.66 -28.65 31.45
C ASN A 278 -50.53 -28.00 30.06
N GLN A 279 -51.46 -27.11 29.68
CA GLN A 279 -51.35 -26.35 28.43
C GLN A 279 -50.26 -25.28 28.52
N LEU A 280 -50.15 -24.59 29.66
CA LEU A 280 -49.12 -23.58 29.91
C LEU A 280 -47.71 -24.18 29.90
N ASP A 281 -47.54 -25.35 30.52
CA ASP A 281 -46.26 -26.06 30.56
C ASP A 281 -45.83 -26.52 29.16
N LYS A 282 -46.78 -26.97 28.31
CA LYS A 282 -46.53 -27.30 26.90
C LYS A 282 -46.14 -26.08 26.05
N GLN A 283 -46.68 -24.90 26.35
CA GLN A 283 -46.29 -23.67 25.66
C GLN A 283 -44.91 -23.17 26.12
N ASN A 284 -44.58 -23.29 27.41
CA ASN A 284 -43.26 -22.96 27.94
C ASN A 284 -42.15 -23.87 27.39
N GLU A 285 -42.42 -25.16 27.15
CA GLU A 285 -41.47 -26.02 26.44
C GLU A 285 -41.26 -25.60 24.98
N LYS A 286 -42.31 -25.16 24.27
CA LYS A 286 -42.17 -24.63 22.90
C LYS A 286 -41.36 -23.33 22.85
N LEU A 287 -41.47 -22.48 23.87
CA LEU A 287 -40.72 -21.22 23.98
C LEU A 287 -39.24 -21.43 24.33
N LYS A 288 -38.88 -22.52 25.02
CA LYS A 288 -37.47 -22.88 25.30
C LYS A 288 -36.66 -23.29 24.06
N VAL A 289 -37.31 -23.55 22.92
CA VAL A 289 -36.66 -24.07 21.69
C VAL A 289 -36.36 -22.97 20.66
N LYS A 290 -36.83 -21.73 20.84
CA LYS A 290 -36.41 -20.60 19.98
C LYS A 290 -35.33 -19.78 20.69
N PRO A 291 -34.06 -19.80 20.24
CA PRO A 291 -33.10 -18.81 20.71
C PRO A 291 -33.64 -17.44 20.30
N VAL A 292 -33.68 -16.53 21.28
CA VAL A 292 -34.08 -15.15 21.06
C VAL A 292 -33.00 -14.50 20.20
N ASP A 293 -33.26 -14.38 18.90
CA ASP A 293 -32.49 -13.55 17.97
C ASP A 293 -32.70 -12.08 18.36
N ILE A 294 -31.71 -11.48 19.01
CA ILE A 294 -31.77 -10.07 19.41
C ILE A 294 -31.32 -9.20 18.22
N LEU A 295 -32.27 -8.47 17.63
CA LEU A 295 -32.04 -7.51 16.56
C LEU A 295 -31.91 -6.06 17.09
N TYR A 296 -30.69 -5.51 16.99
CA TYR A 296 -30.23 -4.20 16.50
C TYR A 296 -30.92 -2.84 16.82
N ARG A 297 -30.02 -1.90 17.20
CA ARG A 297 -29.87 -0.45 16.87
C ARG A 297 -30.55 0.63 17.75
N LYS A 298 -29.71 1.48 18.36
CA LYS A 298 -29.68 2.96 18.16
C LYS A 298 -28.35 3.55 18.65
N ILE A 299 -27.69 4.37 17.81
CA ILE A 299 -26.55 5.24 18.17
C ILE A 299 -27.10 6.66 18.35
N PRO A 300 -26.81 7.31 19.48
CA PRO A 300 -26.07 8.58 19.46
C PRO A 300 -24.92 8.60 20.47
N ASN A 301 -23.89 9.39 20.16
CA ASN A 301 -22.61 9.56 20.89
C ASN A 301 -22.69 9.77 22.41
N ASP A 302 -21.50 9.58 23.03
CA ASP A 302 -21.06 10.02 24.37
C ASP A 302 -21.65 9.26 25.58
N GLY A 303 -21.45 7.94 25.58
CA GLY A 303 -21.70 7.01 26.70
C GLY A 303 -23.18 6.77 27.01
N PRO A 304 -23.55 5.79 27.86
CA PRO A 304 -22.99 4.46 28.14
C PRO A 304 -23.77 3.34 27.41
N PHE A 305 -23.11 2.19 27.21
CA PHE A 305 -23.62 0.92 26.66
C PHE A 305 -24.25 0.96 25.26
N CYS A 306 -23.41 0.84 24.22
CA CYS A 306 -23.85 0.41 22.90
C CYS A 306 -23.52 -1.07 22.68
N SER A 307 -24.53 -1.84 22.30
CA SER A 307 -24.42 -3.23 21.86
C SER A 307 -23.60 -3.32 20.55
N ILE A 308 -22.76 -4.35 20.46
CA ILE A 308 -21.94 -4.66 19.29
C ILE A 308 -22.89 -5.04 18.15
N THR A 309 -22.99 -4.20 17.12
CA THR A 309 -23.51 -4.64 15.83
C THR A 309 -22.52 -5.62 15.20
N VAL A 310 -23.00 -6.59 14.43
CA VAL A 310 -22.18 -7.62 13.73
C VAL A 310 -21.31 -6.96 12.65
N GLY A 311 -20.31 -6.20 13.10
CA GLY A 311 -19.18 -5.73 12.31
C GLY A 311 -18.12 -6.82 12.28
N MET A 312 -17.39 -6.91 11.16
CA MET A 312 -16.31 -7.88 11.04
C MET A 312 -15.13 -7.43 11.91
N LEU A 313 -14.84 -8.17 12.98
CA LEU A 313 -13.65 -7.96 13.80
C LEU A 313 -12.40 -8.19 12.93
N LEU A 314 -11.56 -7.16 12.80
CA LEU A 314 -10.35 -7.21 11.99
C LEU A 314 -9.15 -7.79 12.75
N GLY A 315 -9.14 -7.60 14.06
CA GLY A 315 -8.04 -7.99 14.94
C GLY A 315 -7.98 -7.13 16.20
N SER A 316 -6.83 -7.15 16.87
CA SER A 316 -6.65 -6.46 18.15
C SER A 316 -5.21 -6.05 18.41
N VAL A 317 -5.04 -5.05 19.25
CA VAL A 317 -3.74 -4.48 19.60
C VAL A 317 -3.69 -4.03 21.05
N HIS A 318 -2.60 -4.32 21.76
CA HIS A 318 -2.40 -3.83 23.12
C HIS A 318 -1.95 -2.37 23.17
N LEU A 319 -2.57 -1.61 24.08
CA LEU A 319 -2.05 -0.33 24.55
C LEU A 319 -1.30 -0.46 25.88
N ARG A 320 -1.87 -1.24 26.81
CA ARG A 320 -1.33 -1.47 28.17
C ARG A 320 -1.63 -2.91 28.62
N LEU A 321 -1.10 -3.29 29.77
CA LEU A 321 -1.29 -4.62 30.37
C LEU A 321 -2.77 -4.98 30.54
N ASN A 322 -3.62 -3.99 30.78
CA ASN A 322 -5.05 -4.12 31.02
C ASN A 322 -5.90 -3.43 29.95
N GLN A 323 -5.33 -3.07 28.80
CA GLN A 323 -6.06 -2.37 27.74
C GLN A 323 -5.69 -2.95 26.38
N ILE A 324 -6.68 -3.58 25.75
CA ILE A 324 -6.61 -4.08 24.38
C ILE A 324 -7.68 -3.36 23.55
N ILE A 325 -7.31 -2.97 22.33
CA ILE A 325 -8.26 -2.40 21.38
C ILE A 325 -8.67 -3.48 20.39
N HIS A 326 -9.97 -3.66 20.24
CA HIS A 326 -10.59 -4.39 19.15
C HIS A 326 -10.99 -3.41 18.04
N THR A 327 -10.66 -3.74 16.80
CA THR A 327 -11.01 -2.91 15.62
C THR A 327 -12.01 -3.65 14.76
N PHE A 328 -13.15 -3.03 14.47
CA PHE A 328 -14.22 -3.59 13.66
C PHE A 328 -14.39 -2.80 12.37
N ASN A 329 -14.54 -3.50 11.25
CA ASN A 329 -14.97 -2.88 10.01
C ASN A 329 -16.49 -2.74 10.02
N GLU A 330 -16.96 -1.54 10.36
CA GLU A 330 -18.38 -1.17 10.37
C GLU A 330 -18.74 -0.22 9.21
N ARG A 331 -17.92 -0.14 8.15
CA ARG A 331 -18.14 0.84 7.08
C ARG A 331 -19.47 0.65 6.37
N LYS A 332 -19.98 -0.59 6.28
CA LYS A 332 -21.30 -0.88 5.70
C LYS A 332 -22.48 -0.63 6.65
N SER A 333 -22.27 -0.75 7.95
CA SER A 333 -23.33 -0.65 8.97
C SER A 333 -23.42 0.73 9.61
N SER A 334 -22.27 1.32 9.94
CA SER A 334 -22.12 2.54 10.74
C SER A 334 -21.33 3.64 10.02
N GLY A 335 -20.83 3.37 8.80
CA GLY A 335 -20.12 4.36 7.98
C GLY A 335 -18.68 4.61 8.42
N GLY A 336 -18.05 3.69 9.16
CA GLY A 336 -16.70 3.88 9.66
C GLY A 336 -16.01 2.64 10.19
N VAL A 337 -14.83 2.83 10.78
CA VAL A 337 -14.09 1.80 11.52
C VAL A 337 -14.28 2.05 13.01
N LEU A 338 -14.81 1.05 13.72
CA LEU A 338 -15.09 1.14 15.15
C LEU A 338 -13.92 0.57 15.95
N LEU A 339 -13.43 1.35 16.91
CA LEU A 339 -12.39 0.97 17.87
C LEU A 339 -13.05 0.83 19.24
N ILE A 340 -12.84 -0.30 19.92
CA ILE A 340 -13.33 -0.52 21.28
C ILE A 340 -12.16 -0.95 22.16
N CYS A 341 -11.86 -0.18 23.19
CA CYS A 341 -10.84 -0.48 24.18
C CYS A 341 -11.47 -1.19 25.38
N VAL A 342 -11.01 -2.40 25.68
CA VAL A 342 -11.55 -3.25 26.75
C VAL A 342 -10.43 -3.81 27.64
N ASP A 343 -10.83 -4.37 28.78
CA ASP A 343 -9.94 -5.17 29.63
C ASP A 343 -9.76 -6.57 28.99
N PRO A 344 -8.52 -7.00 28.67
CA PRO A 344 -8.28 -8.31 28.06
C PRO A 344 -8.69 -9.48 28.96
N LYS A 345 -8.88 -9.27 30.27
CA LYS A 345 -9.35 -10.30 31.20
C LYS A 345 -10.88 -10.35 31.33
N ASP A 346 -11.55 -9.28 30.92
CA ASP A 346 -12.99 -9.13 31.02
C ASP A 346 -13.48 -8.22 29.87
N SER A 347 -13.87 -8.83 28.76
CA SER A 347 -14.33 -8.13 27.56
C SER A 347 -15.62 -7.33 27.79
N SER A 348 -16.35 -7.56 28.90
CA SER A 348 -17.50 -6.75 29.28
C SER A 348 -17.11 -5.37 29.85
N LYS A 349 -15.85 -5.25 30.30
CA LYS A 349 -15.30 -4.01 30.86
C LYS A 349 -14.68 -3.18 29.75
N GLU A 350 -15.49 -2.31 29.19
CA GLU A 350 -15.08 -1.31 28.22
C GLU A 350 -14.50 -0.06 28.92
N TYR A 351 -13.36 0.41 28.41
CA TYR A 351 -12.76 1.69 28.80
C TYR A 351 -13.29 2.84 27.94
N TRP A 352 -13.33 2.64 26.62
CA TRP A 352 -13.84 3.63 25.67
C TRP A 352 -14.09 3.00 24.30
N ARG A 353 -14.84 3.72 23.46
CA ARG A 353 -15.03 3.40 22.05
C ARG A 353 -14.93 4.65 21.18
N HIS A 354 -14.53 4.47 19.93
CA HIS A 354 -14.40 5.55 18.94
C HIS A 354 -14.78 5.04 17.55
N LEU A 355 -15.65 5.78 16.85
CA LEU A 355 -16.01 5.48 15.46
C LEU A 355 -15.30 6.48 14.55
N GLU A 356 -14.32 6.01 13.79
CA GLU A 356 -13.67 6.82 12.75
C GLU A 356 -14.50 6.74 11.47
N LYS A 357 -15.09 7.86 11.04
CA LYS A 357 -15.91 7.92 9.82
C LYS A 357 -15.02 7.79 8.59
N ILE A 358 -15.38 6.88 7.69
CA ILE A 358 -14.61 6.60 6.48
C ILE A 358 -15.60 6.34 5.35
N ASP A 359 -15.65 7.27 4.39
CA ASP A 359 -16.58 7.25 3.25
C ASP A 359 -16.25 6.17 2.22
N ASN A 360 -15.01 5.69 2.21
CA ASN A 360 -14.61 4.58 1.36
C ASN A 360 -15.19 3.27 1.90
N HIS A 361 -16.16 2.66 1.21
CA HIS A 361 -16.83 1.44 1.67
C HIS A 361 -16.28 0.14 1.07
N ASP A 362 -15.56 0.23 -0.06
CA ASP A 362 -15.23 -0.92 -0.90
C ASP A 362 -13.80 -1.43 -0.71
N ASP A 363 -12.86 -0.52 -0.40
CA ASP A 363 -11.46 -0.90 -0.29
C ASP A 363 -11.21 -1.77 0.94
N PRO A 364 -10.18 -2.65 0.94
CA PRO A 364 -9.90 -3.49 2.10
C PRO A 364 -9.46 -2.66 3.31
N VAL A 365 -9.79 -3.18 4.49
CA VAL A 365 -9.29 -2.65 5.77
C VAL A 365 -8.36 -3.66 6.39
N VAL A 366 -7.20 -3.18 6.83
CA VAL A 366 -6.22 -3.98 7.55
C VAL A 366 -5.76 -3.23 8.79
N MET A 367 -5.33 -3.95 9.82
CA MET A 367 -4.85 -3.34 11.05
C MET A 367 -3.55 -3.97 11.50
N SER A 368 -2.76 -3.17 12.22
CA SER A 368 -1.57 -3.66 12.91
C SER A 368 -1.98 -4.37 14.19
N ASN A 369 -1.40 -5.55 14.43
CA ASN A 369 -1.51 -6.30 15.68
C ASN A 369 -0.52 -5.80 16.76
N LEU A 370 0.31 -4.81 16.43
CA LEU A 370 1.22 -4.12 17.33
C LEU A 370 0.95 -2.61 17.31
N ALA A 371 0.95 -1.98 18.48
CA ALA A 371 0.87 -0.54 18.58
C ALA A 371 2.26 0.05 18.30
N MET A 372 2.31 1.09 17.46
CA MET A 372 3.50 1.88 17.27
C MET A 372 3.80 2.65 18.56
N TYR A 373 5.08 2.76 18.93
CA TYR A 373 5.48 3.47 20.14
C TYR A 373 6.26 4.72 19.76
N TYR A 374 5.59 5.87 19.72
CA TYR A 374 6.21 7.16 19.45
C TYR A 374 5.59 8.24 20.35
N ASP A 375 6.30 9.36 20.54
CA ASP A 375 5.89 10.46 21.43
C ASP A 375 5.47 9.99 22.85
N SER A 376 6.19 9.00 23.39
CA SER A 376 5.92 8.39 24.70
C SER A 376 4.53 7.73 24.84
N GLY A 377 3.88 7.41 23.74
CA GLY A 377 2.55 6.79 23.67
C GLY A 377 2.50 5.53 22.80
N HIS A 378 1.45 4.72 23.00
CA HIS A 378 1.10 3.61 22.12
C HIS A 378 0.02 4.05 21.14
N HIS A 379 0.30 3.90 19.85
CA HIS A 379 -0.56 4.37 18.76
C HIS A 379 -0.98 3.18 17.89
N PRO A 380 -2.25 2.76 17.96
CA PRO A 380 -2.84 1.80 17.05
C PRO A 380 -2.78 2.29 15.60
N LEU A 381 -2.51 1.37 14.68
CA LEU A 381 -2.48 1.65 13.25
C LEU A 381 -3.49 0.77 12.52
N PHE A 382 -4.20 1.36 11.56
CA PHE A 382 -4.98 0.64 10.57
C PHE A 382 -4.90 1.34 9.21
N ALA A 383 -5.28 0.66 8.15
CA ALA A 383 -5.30 1.22 6.81
C ALA A 383 -6.59 0.85 6.07
N VAL A 384 -7.07 1.76 5.23
CA VAL A 384 -8.21 1.56 4.32
C VAL A 384 -7.77 1.98 2.92
N GLY A 385 -7.76 1.06 1.97
CA GLY A 385 -7.26 1.34 0.62
C GLY A 385 -5.78 1.69 0.64
N ASN A 386 -5.45 2.93 0.27
CA ASN A 386 -4.09 3.50 0.33
C ASN A 386 -3.87 4.48 1.50
N THR A 387 -4.87 4.66 2.38
CA THR A 387 -4.78 5.60 3.49
C THR A 387 -4.46 4.87 4.79
N VAL A 388 -3.41 5.30 5.48
CA VAL A 388 -3.03 4.85 6.83
C VAL A 388 -3.64 5.79 7.86
N PHE A 389 -4.19 5.22 8.93
CA PHE A 389 -4.76 5.93 10.05
C PHE A 389 -3.98 5.61 11.32
N ILE A 390 -3.55 6.66 12.02
CA ILE A 390 -2.84 6.61 13.29
C ILE A 390 -3.76 7.12 14.37
N VAL A 391 -4.11 6.24 15.30
CA VAL A 391 -4.96 6.59 16.44
C VAL A 391 -4.07 7.17 17.54
N HIS A 392 -4.47 8.31 18.10
CA HIS A 392 -3.80 8.96 19.23
C HIS A 392 -4.68 8.86 20.47
N PRO A 393 -4.46 7.85 21.32
CA PRO A 393 -5.26 7.72 22.53
C PRO A 393 -4.90 8.81 23.55
N HIS A 394 -5.89 9.37 24.22
CA HIS A 394 -5.68 10.28 25.33
C HIS A 394 -5.24 9.48 26.57
N ARG A 395 -4.14 9.89 27.20
CA ARG A 395 -3.58 9.24 28.38
C ARG A 395 -3.97 10.01 29.64
N ASN A 396 -4.75 9.38 30.50
CA ASN A 396 -5.13 9.91 31.80
C ASN A 396 -4.53 9.04 32.91
N GLY A 397 -3.42 9.50 33.48
CA GLY A 397 -2.64 8.75 34.45
C GLY A 397 -2.06 7.44 33.89
N SER A 398 -2.53 6.31 34.42
CA SER A 398 -2.07 4.96 34.05
C SER A 398 -2.87 4.33 32.91
N LEU A 399 -3.98 4.94 32.49
CA LEU A 399 -4.91 4.40 31.50
C LEU A 399 -5.04 5.33 30.29
N TYR A 400 -5.40 4.74 29.16
CA TYR A 400 -5.96 5.47 28.02
C TYR A 400 -7.49 5.47 28.14
N ASP A 401 -8.12 6.64 28.23
CA ASP A 401 -9.55 6.76 28.55
C ASP A 401 -10.42 7.26 27.39
N SER A 402 -9.81 7.72 26.30
CA SER A 402 -10.51 8.18 25.09
C SER A 402 -9.56 8.26 23.89
N VAL A 403 -10.08 8.56 22.71
CA VAL A 403 -9.28 8.94 21.54
C VAL A 403 -9.11 10.45 21.51
N LYS A 404 -7.88 10.95 21.58
CA LYS A 404 -7.56 12.38 21.48
C LYS A 404 -7.73 12.87 20.05
N SER A 405 -7.23 12.11 19.09
CA SER A 405 -7.33 12.40 17.66
C SER A 405 -7.03 11.15 16.84
N VAL A 406 -7.41 11.17 15.56
CA VAL A 406 -6.96 10.22 14.55
C VAL A 406 -6.34 11.02 13.42
N SER A 407 -5.09 10.74 13.08
CA SER A 407 -4.45 11.34 11.90
C SER A 407 -4.51 10.36 10.74
N SER A 408 -4.79 10.84 9.55
CA SER A 408 -4.80 10.05 8.32
C SER A 408 -3.70 10.50 7.38
N MET A 409 -3.19 9.57 6.59
CA MET A 409 -2.08 9.79 5.67
C MET A 409 -2.29 8.95 4.42
N VAL A 410 -2.40 9.61 3.28
CA VAL A 410 -2.49 8.95 1.98
C VAL A 410 -1.10 8.54 1.54
N ILE A 411 -0.93 7.28 1.15
CA ILE A 411 0.32 6.77 0.61
C ILE A 411 0.23 6.83 -0.92
N ASP A 412 0.80 7.89 -1.50
CA ASP A 412 0.71 8.18 -2.94
C ASP A 412 1.45 7.15 -3.81
N GLU A 413 2.43 6.47 -3.25
CA GLU A 413 3.23 5.50 -4.00
C GLU A 413 2.59 4.10 -4.07
N VAL A 414 1.37 3.94 -3.55
CA VAL A 414 0.53 2.75 -3.82
C VAL A 414 0.04 2.84 -5.26
N PRO A 415 0.43 1.90 -6.16
CA PRO A 415 0.05 1.97 -7.57
C PRO A 415 -1.47 2.04 -7.78
N GLU A 416 -1.92 2.72 -8.82
CA GLU A 416 -3.35 2.79 -9.15
C GLU A 416 -3.96 1.38 -9.32
N GLY A 417 -5.02 1.09 -8.55
CA GLY A 417 -5.64 -0.23 -8.49
C GLY A 417 -4.97 -1.23 -7.53
N SER A 418 -3.96 -0.79 -6.78
CA SER A 418 -3.38 -1.50 -5.64
C SER A 418 -3.95 -0.98 -4.32
N TRP A 419 -3.78 -1.74 -3.24
CA TRP A 419 -4.18 -1.34 -1.90
C TRP A 419 -3.24 -1.96 -0.87
N ILE A 420 -3.26 -1.40 0.34
CA ILE A 420 -2.54 -1.93 1.49
C ILE A 420 -3.21 -3.23 1.93
N THR A 421 -2.47 -4.33 1.92
CA THR A 421 -2.96 -5.68 2.30
C THR A 421 -2.40 -6.17 3.63
N SER A 422 -1.36 -5.52 4.15
CA SER A 422 -0.88 -5.69 5.51
C SER A 422 -0.22 -4.41 5.99
N ILE A 423 -0.35 -4.13 7.29
CA ILE A 423 0.34 -3.05 8.00
C ILE A 423 0.81 -3.60 9.34
N THR A 424 2.04 -3.27 9.75
CA THR A 424 2.51 -3.61 11.10
C THR A 424 3.47 -2.54 11.62
N ALA A 425 3.37 -2.25 12.91
CA ALA A 425 4.29 -1.37 13.59
C ALA A 425 5.51 -2.15 14.08
N HIS A 426 6.67 -1.49 14.10
CA HIS A 426 7.83 -2.02 14.79
C HIS A 426 7.83 -1.63 16.26
N ARG A 427 8.38 -2.52 17.08
CA ARG A 427 8.70 -2.20 18.47
C ARG A 427 10.14 -2.58 18.75
N PRO A 428 11.11 -1.67 18.55
CA PRO A 428 12.47 -1.92 18.98
C PRO A 428 12.54 -1.88 20.51
N ASN A 429 13.52 -2.59 21.05
CA ASN A 429 13.64 -2.78 22.50
C ASN A 429 13.93 -1.49 23.30
N LYS A 430 14.34 -0.37 22.68
CA LYS A 430 14.90 0.77 23.45
C LYS A 430 14.62 2.20 22.96
N ASN A 431 14.09 2.44 21.75
CA ASN A 431 13.84 3.81 21.27
C ASN A 431 12.39 3.99 20.81
N PRO A 432 11.81 5.21 20.93
CA PRO A 432 10.59 5.53 20.22
C PRO A 432 10.80 5.21 18.74
N ASN A 433 9.94 4.38 18.19
CA ASN A 433 9.94 4.11 16.76
C ASN A 433 8.68 4.69 16.16
N ASN A 434 8.90 5.69 15.31
CA ASN A 434 7.87 6.33 14.51
C ASN A 434 7.75 5.66 13.13
N GLU A 435 8.18 4.40 13.02
CA GLU A 435 8.17 3.63 11.78
C GLU A 435 7.15 2.50 11.80
N PHE A 436 6.57 2.27 10.63
CA PHE A 436 5.70 1.14 10.35
C PHE A 436 5.97 0.64 8.94
N ILE A 437 5.64 -0.63 8.69
CA ILE A 437 5.74 -1.21 7.36
C ILE A 437 4.37 -1.48 6.79
N ILE A 438 4.24 -1.31 5.48
CA ILE A 438 3.07 -1.72 4.72
C ILE A 438 3.47 -2.70 3.62
N PHE A 439 2.50 -3.48 3.19
CA PHE A 439 2.62 -4.29 1.99
C PHE A 439 1.45 -4.03 1.05
N THR A 440 1.75 -3.93 -0.24
CA THR A 440 0.82 -3.55 -1.31
C THR A 440 0.56 -4.71 -2.28
N SER A 441 -0.68 -4.83 -2.76
CA SER A 441 -1.13 -5.98 -3.54
C SER A 441 -0.49 -6.12 -4.94
N CYS A 442 -0.20 -5.03 -5.65
CA CYS A 442 0.19 -5.11 -7.07
C CYS A 442 1.70 -5.11 -7.34
N ASP A 443 2.51 -4.46 -6.52
CA ASP A 443 3.95 -4.31 -6.75
C ASP A 443 4.81 -5.30 -5.93
N HIS A 444 4.16 -6.08 -5.05
CA HIS A 444 4.81 -7.02 -4.13
C HIS A 444 5.98 -6.40 -3.35
N SER A 445 5.84 -5.13 -2.97
CA SER A 445 6.86 -4.43 -2.19
C SER A 445 6.46 -4.35 -0.72
N ILE A 446 7.42 -4.62 0.16
CA ILE A 446 7.35 -4.20 1.57
C ILE A 446 8.01 -2.83 1.64
N ARG A 447 7.30 -1.88 2.21
CA ARG A 447 7.79 -0.50 2.33
C ARG A 447 7.73 -0.06 3.77
N GLU A 448 8.82 0.52 4.22
CA GLU A 448 8.96 1.11 5.55
C GLU A 448 8.72 2.60 5.45
N TYR A 449 7.85 3.11 6.31
CA TYR A 449 7.40 4.48 6.37
C TYR A 449 7.61 5.03 7.77
N ASN A 450 7.93 6.32 7.88
CA ASN A 450 7.79 7.04 9.14
C ASN A 450 6.38 7.64 9.30
N VAL A 451 6.07 8.19 10.47
CA VAL A 451 4.79 8.90 10.76
C VAL A 451 4.51 10.11 9.86
N SER A 452 5.53 10.65 9.20
CA SER A 452 5.39 11.76 8.24
C SER A 452 5.03 11.28 6.83
N GLY A 453 5.05 9.96 6.59
CA GLY A 453 4.74 9.36 5.29
C GLY A 453 5.95 9.25 4.37
N CYS A 454 7.14 9.57 4.85
CA CYS A 454 8.35 9.39 4.06
C CYS A 454 8.72 7.91 4.01
N VAL A 455 8.96 7.41 2.81
CA VAL A 455 9.52 6.07 2.59
C VAL A 455 10.97 6.05 3.08
N LEU A 456 11.26 5.15 4.01
CA LEU A 456 12.61 4.91 4.52
C LEU A 456 13.30 3.78 3.77
N ARG A 457 12.54 2.75 3.40
CA ARG A 457 13.06 1.54 2.77
C ARG A 457 12.02 0.89 1.87
N VAL A 458 12.47 0.34 0.74
CA VAL A 458 11.64 -0.47 -0.16
C VAL A 458 12.31 -1.82 -0.38
N ILE A 459 11.56 -2.90 -0.19
CA ILE A 459 12.01 -4.28 -0.34
C ILE A 459 11.09 -4.95 -1.36
N TYR A 460 11.62 -5.32 -2.51
CA TYR A 460 10.88 -6.05 -3.53
C TYR A 460 10.86 -7.55 -3.21
N THR A 461 9.66 -8.10 -3.00
CA THR A 461 9.48 -9.52 -2.61
C THR A 461 9.07 -10.43 -3.76
N ARG A 462 8.94 -9.90 -4.98
CA ARG A 462 8.43 -10.62 -6.16
C ARG A 462 9.18 -11.92 -6.44
N ASP A 463 10.49 -11.96 -6.19
CA ASP A 463 11.32 -13.14 -6.47
C ASP A 463 11.21 -14.23 -5.37
N PHE A 464 10.66 -13.91 -4.20
CA PHE A 464 10.64 -14.77 -3.02
C PHE A 464 9.23 -15.18 -2.59
N VAL A 465 8.25 -14.30 -2.82
CA VAL A 465 6.85 -14.52 -2.46
C VAL A 465 6.05 -14.71 -3.74
N ARG A 466 5.80 -15.97 -4.10
CA ARG A 466 4.95 -16.33 -5.26
C ARG A 466 3.48 -15.95 -5.08
N SER A 467 3.07 -15.60 -3.86
CA SER A 467 1.70 -15.19 -3.57
C SER A 467 1.45 -13.76 -4.02
N ASN A 468 0.42 -13.56 -4.84
CA ASN A 468 0.00 -12.23 -5.28
C ASN A 468 -0.54 -11.34 -4.14
N ALA A 469 -0.73 -11.89 -2.93
CA ALA A 469 -1.15 -11.13 -1.76
C ALA A 469 -0.50 -11.69 -0.49
N ILE A 470 0.22 -10.84 0.24
CA ILE A 470 0.64 -11.11 1.62
C ILE A 470 -0.54 -10.78 2.53
N SER A 471 -0.92 -11.74 3.38
CA SER A 471 -1.98 -11.54 4.37
C SER A 471 -1.44 -10.86 5.63
N ARG A 472 -0.21 -11.20 6.04
CA ARG A 472 0.45 -10.65 7.23
C ARG A 472 1.95 -10.56 7.05
N VAL A 473 2.52 -9.48 7.58
CA VAL A 473 3.96 -9.31 7.73
C VAL A 473 4.27 -8.93 9.18
N ALA A 474 5.35 -9.47 9.71
CA ALA A 474 6.01 -9.03 10.94
C ALA A 474 7.50 -8.85 10.66
N TYR A 475 8.18 -7.98 11.40
CA TYR A 475 9.61 -7.77 11.15
C TYR A 475 10.42 -7.46 12.39
N CYS A 476 11.73 -7.67 12.27
CA CYS A 476 12.76 -7.38 13.25
C CYS A 476 14.01 -6.89 12.52
N HIS A 477 14.23 -5.57 12.51
CA HIS A 477 15.33 -4.96 11.75
C HIS A 477 15.33 -5.43 10.30
N ASN A 478 16.28 -6.28 9.92
CA ASN A 478 16.45 -6.76 8.55
C ASN A 478 15.73 -8.08 8.25
N LEU A 479 15.16 -8.74 9.27
CA LEU A 479 14.40 -9.98 9.12
C LEU A 479 12.91 -9.71 9.04
N PHE A 480 12.26 -10.23 8.00
CA PHE A 480 10.83 -10.14 7.73
C PHE A 480 10.22 -11.52 7.73
N ALA A 481 9.12 -11.70 8.45
CA ALA A 481 8.31 -12.90 8.43
C ALA A 481 7.01 -12.64 7.68
N ILE A 482 6.74 -13.43 6.66
CA ILE A 482 5.69 -13.20 5.68
C ILE A 482 4.73 -14.38 5.64
N ILE A 483 3.43 -14.09 5.70
CA ILE A 483 2.34 -15.04 5.44
C ILE A 483 1.66 -14.63 4.14
N GLY A 484 1.67 -15.52 3.14
CA GLY A 484 0.95 -15.33 1.88
C GLY A 484 -0.45 -15.96 1.92
N ARG A 485 -1.40 -15.45 1.13
CA ARG A 485 -2.75 -16.06 1.03
C ARG A 485 -2.76 -17.48 0.46
N SER A 486 -1.75 -17.84 -0.32
CA SER A 486 -1.61 -19.16 -0.95
C SER A 486 -0.40 -19.94 -0.43
N LEU A 487 0.15 -19.53 0.72
CA LEU A 487 1.29 -20.19 1.33
C LEU A 487 0.79 -21.01 2.53
N ASP A 488 1.21 -22.26 2.57
CA ASP A 488 0.96 -23.14 3.73
C ASP A 488 1.98 -22.88 4.86
N ASP A 489 3.01 -22.06 4.60
CA ASP A 489 4.10 -21.75 5.52
C ASP A 489 4.37 -20.25 5.69
N VAL A 490 5.12 -19.91 6.74
CA VAL A 490 5.69 -18.57 6.95
C VAL A 490 7.09 -18.49 6.36
N ILE A 491 7.34 -17.51 5.49
CA ILE A 491 8.65 -17.28 4.87
C ILE A 491 9.41 -16.23 5.67
N LEU A 492 10.64 -16.55 6.08
CA LEU A 492 11.58 -15.56 6.60
C LEU A 492 12.48 -15.03 5.47
N ILE A 493 12.50 -13.71 5.33
CA ILE A 493 13.34 -12.99 4.39
C ILE A 493 14.31 -12.12 5.19
N ASP A 494 15.59 -12.23 4.88
CA ASP A 494 16.59 -11.25 5.31
C ASP A 494 16.81 -10.24 4.19
N SER A 495 17.01 -9.00 4.57
CA SER A 495 17.14 -7.85 3.69
C SER A 495 18.49 -7.15 3.82
N ASP A 496 19.44 -7.73 4.57
CA ASP A 496 20.83 -7.26 4.61
C ASP A 496 21.51 -7.32 3.23
N ASP A 497 21.75 -6.14 2.65
CA ASP A 497 22.33 -5.85 1.32
C ASP A 497 21.62 -6.44 0.09
N THR A 498 21.12 -7.66 0.18
CA THR A 498 20.38 -8.39 -0.86
C THR A 498 19.24 -9.16 -0.20
N VAL A 499 18.04 -9.05 -0.76
CA VAL A 499 16.89 -9.81 -0.27
C VAL A 499 17.16 -11.29 -0.48
N LYS A 500 17.15 -12.10 0.59
CA LYS A 500 17.35 -13.54 0.53
C LYS A 500 16.30 -14.24 1.38
N GLN A 501 15.68 -15.28 0.83
CA GLN A 501 14.89 -16.20 1.65
C GLN A 501 15.85 -16.99 2.55
N CYS A 502 15.72 -16.81 3.86
CA CYS A 502 16.60 -17.46 4.82
C CYS A 502 16.08 -18.84 5.19
N VAL A 503 14.84 -18.90 5.68
CA VAL A 503 14.25 -20.09 6.28
C VAL A 503 12.73 -20.03 6.14
N THR A 504 12.08 -21.18 6.10
CA THR A 504 10.63 -21.30 6.26
C THR A 504 10.36 -21.75 7.69
N LEU A 505 9.42 -21.13 8.42
CA LEU A 505 9.05 -21.58 9.77
C LEU A 505 8.40 -22.96 9.67
N ARG A 506 9.20 -24.02 9.79
CA ARG A 506 8.73 -25.39 9.60
C ARG A 506 7.87 -25.81 10.78
N LEU A 507 6.65 -26.24 10.46
CA LEU A 507 5.77 -26.88 11.42
C LEU A 507 6.33 -28.25 11.84
N PRO A 508 6.22 -28.63 13.13
CA PRO A 508 6.40 -30.02 13.53
C PRO A 508 5.44 -30.94 12.75
N SER A 509 5.86 -32.19 12.50
CA SER A 509 5.03 -33.17 11.78
C SER A 509 3.65 -33.39 12.43
N THR A 510 3.56 -33.21 13.74
CA THR A 510 2.30 -33.28 14.51
C THR A 510 1.32 -32.14 14.21
N MET A 511 1.75 -31.11 13.50
CA MET A 511 0.95 -29.95 13.10
C MET A 511 0.77 -29.88 11.56
N SER A 512 1.01 -30.99 10.87
CA SER A 512 0.83 -31.10 9.42
C SER A 512 -0.59 -30.71 9.01
N GLY A 513 -0.71 -29.82 8.02
CA GLY A 513 -1.99 -29.36 7.50
C GLY A 513 -2.60 -28.14 8.21
N MET A 514 -1.92 -27.57 9.22
CA MET A 514 -2.29 -26.28 9.78
C MET A 514 -1.76 -25.12 8.94
N LEU A 515 -2.55 -24.05 8.82
CA LEU A 515 -2.20 -22.85 8.07
C LEU A 515 -1.84 -21.68 9.00
N PRO A 516 -0.77 -20.93 8.69
CA PRO A 516 -0.47 -19.70 9.40
C PRO A 516 -1.48 -18.60 9.05
N ILE A 517 -2.03 -17.93 10.06
CA ILE A 517 -2.99 -16.83 9.87
C ILE A 517 -2.54 -15.51 10.50
N ASN A 518 -1.61 -15.55 11.45
CA ASN A 518 -1.08 -14.36 12.09
C ASN A 518 0.35 -14.58 12.58
N ILE A 519 1.15 -13.52 12.58
CA ILE A 519 2.52 -13.55 13.10
C ILE A 519 2.89 -12.20 13.74
N ILE A 520 3.68 -12.26 14.81
CA ILE A 520 4.30 -11.10 15.45
C ILE A 520 5.75 -11.39 15.85
N TRP A 521 6.54 -10.32 15.94
CA TRP A 521 7.84 -10.34 16.58
C TRP A 521 7.73 -9.87 18.05
N THR A 522 8.31 -10.64 18.97
CA THR A 522 8.25 -10.38 20.41
C THR A 522 9.41 -9.54 20.96
N CYS A 523 10.27 -9.02 20.09
CA CYS A 523 11.62 -8.50 20.36
C CYS A 523 12.73 -9.56 20.49
N SER A 524 12.37 -10.83 20.65
CA SER A 524 13.34 -11.93 20.78
C SER A 524 12.95 -13.20 20.02
N ARG A 525 11.64 -13.41 19.80
CA ARG A 525 11.08 -14.61 19.18
C ARG A 525 9.92 -14.28 18.25
N TRP A 526 9.59 -15.19 17.34
CA TRP A 526 8.39 -15.10 16.51
C TRP A 526 7.27 -15.87 17.18
N LEU A 527 6.08 -15.25 17.27
CA LEU A 527 4.86 -15.97 17.62
C LEU A 527 3.98 -16.05 16.38
N ALA A 528 3.71 -17.28 15.94
CA ALA A 528 2.85 -17.54 14.80
C ALA A 528 1.60 -18.32 15.24
N LEU A 529 0.44 -17.83 14.82
CA LEU A 529 -0.86 -18.44 15.06
C LEU A 529 -1.24 -19.29 13.84
N TYR A 530 -1.51 -20.57 14.10
CA TYR A 530 -1.89 -21.55 13.10
C TYR A 530 -3.31 -22.05 13.35
N ILE A 531 -4.03 -22.40 12.29
CA ILE A 531 -5.36 -23.00 12.32
C ILE A 531 -5.46 -24.19 11.38
N SER A 532 -6.13 -25.26 11.79
CA SER A 532 -6.40 -26.43 10.94
C SER A 532 -7.58 -26.18 10.00
N LYS A 533 -7.60 -26.90 8.86
CA LYS A 533 -8.71 -26.88 7.89
C LYS A 533 -9.87 -27.83 8.27
N GLY A 534 -9.79 -28.52 9.40
CA GLY A 534 -10.73 -29.57 9.82
C GLY A 534 -12.09 -29.05 10.30
N VAL A 535 -13.02 -30.00 10.56
CA VAL A 535 -14.37 -29.71 11.10
C VAL A 535 -14.26 -29.11 12.50
N GLU A 536 -13.42 -29.68 13.35
CA GLU A 536 -12.95 -29.04 14.56
C GLU A 536 -11.74 -28.18 14.18
N LYS A 537 -11.94 -26.86 14.15
CA LYS A 537 -10.89 -25.90 13.79
C LYS A 537 -9.91 -25.77 14.96
N GLU A 538 -9.03 -26.76 15.11
CA GLU A 538 -7.91 -26.68 16.04
C GLU A 538 -7.02 -25.49 15.70
N TRP A 539 -6.50 -24.81 16.70
CA TRP A 539 -5.58 -23.71 16.54
C TRP A 539 -4.48 -23.73 17.59
N LYS A 540 -3.30 -23.24 17.21
CA LYS A 540 -2.09 -23.26 18.05
C LYS A 540 -1.30 -21.97 17.86
N VAL A 541 -0.78 -21.43 18.94
CA VAL A 541 0.27 -20.40 18.89
C VAL A 541 1.61 -21.07 19.13
N VAL A 542 2.52 -20.88 18.18
CA VAL A 542 3.84 -21.49 18.20
C VAL A 542 4.91 -20.42 18.36
N ASP A 543 5.84 -20.71 19.25
CA ASP A 543 7.05 -19.93 19.50
C ASP A 543 8.20 -20.44 18.63
N TYR A 544 8.81 -19.53 17.87
CA TYR A 544 10.01 -19.79 17.09
C TYR A 544 11.13 -18.85 17.50
N GLY A 545 12.35 -19.36 17.53
CA GLY A 545 13.51 -18.51 17.76
C GLY A 545 13.82 -17.61 16.56
N LYS A 546 14.80 -16.72 16.71
CA LYS A 546 15.08 -15.66 15.71
C LYS A 546 15.37 -16.24 14.32
N THR A 547 16.00 -17.41 14.24
CA THR A 547 16.37 -18.07 12.98
C THR A 547 15.28 -18.97 12.40
N GLY A 548 14.10 -18.99 13.04
CA GLY A 548 12.94 -19.75 12.59
C GLY A 548 12.88 -21.19 13.08
N GLU A 549 13.75 -21.55 14.02
CA GLU A 549 13.72 -22.83 14.70
C GLU A 549 12.49 -22.94 15.62
N PHE A 550 11.81 -24.08 15.59
CA PHE A 550 10.69 -24.35 16.49
C PHE A 550 11.17 -24.42 17.95
N VAL A 551 10.51 -23.69 18.85
CA VAL A 551 10.81 -23.71 20.28
C VAL A 551 9.76 -24.53 21.03
N LYS A 552 8.49 -24.12 20.96
CA LYS A 552 7.37 -24.79 21.65
C LYS A 552 6.01 -24.34 21.13
N VAL A 553 4.98 -25.11 21.46
CA VAL A 553 3.58 -24.65 21.41
C VAL A 553 3.28 -23.89 22.71
N CYS A 554 2.85 -22.64 22.62
CA CYS A 554 2.56 -21.78 23.77
C CYS A 554 1.15 -21.96 24.31
N VAL A 555 0.19 -22.07 23.39
CA VAL A 555 -1.23 -22.25 23.70
C VAL A 555 -1.89 -22.95 22.53
N GLU A 556 -2.88 -23.77 22.83
CA GLU A 556 -3.71 -24.46 21.85
C GLU A 556 -5.18 -24.39 22.26
N GLY A 557 -6.06 -24.57 21.29
CA GLY A 557 -7.49 -24.62 21.50
C GLY A 557 -8.23 -25.16 20.30
N THR A 558 -9.53 -25.35 20.47
CA THR A 558 -10.45 -25.87 19.44
C THR A 558 -11.60 -24.89 19.29
N SER A 559 -11.95 -24.55 18.05
CA SER A 559 -13.12 -23.73 17.76
C SER A 559 -14.25 -24.65 17.26
N SER A 560 -15.27 -24.85 18.09
CA SER A 560 -16.45 -25.67 17.76
C SER A 560 -17.53 -24.87 17.01
N ASN A 561 -17.43 -23.54 17.00
CA ASN A 561 -18.30 -22.65 16.26
C ASN A 561 -17.48 -21.57 15.52
N GLU A 562 -18.13 -20.85 14.59
CA GLU A 562 -17.48 -19.80 13.78
C GLU A 562 -17.03 -18.58 14.60
N MET A 563 -17.62 -18.39 15.78
CA MET A 563 -17.38 -17.26 16.67
C MET A 563 -16.18 -17.48 17.61
N ASP A 564 -15.76 -18.72 17.82
CA ASP A 564 -14.60 -19.10 18.64
C ASP A 564 -13.31 -19.24 17.82
N VAL A 565 -13.33 -18.83 16.55
CA VAL A 565 -12.17 -18.89 15.66
C VAL A 565 -11.16 -17.80 16.04
N PRO A 566 -9.86 -18.12 16.20
CA PRO A 566 -8.85 -17.12 16.51
C PRO A 566 -8.56 -16.26 15.28
N LEU A 567 -8.44 -14.94 15.49
CA LEU A 567 -8.23 -13.98 14.41
C LEU A 567 -6.83 -13.36 14.42
N CYS A 568 -6.31 -13.05 15.59
CA CYS A 568 -5.01 -12.42 15.72
C CYS A 568 -4.29 -12.81 17.00
N VAL A 569 -2.96 -12.76 16.95
CA VAL A 569 -2.11 -12.78 18.13
C VAL A 569 -1.49 -11.40 18.33
N THR A 570 -1.49 -10.93 19.57
CA THR A 570 -0.82 -9.71 20.01
C THR A 570 -0.09 -9.99 21.33
N ARG A 571 0.65 -9.01 21.86
CA ARG A 571 1.45 -9.19 23.07
C ARG A 571 1.49 -7.95 23.94
N CYS A 572 1.72 -8.18 25.23
CA CYS A 572 2.15 -7.17 26.18
C CYS A 572 3.25 -7.76 27.06
N ALA A 573 4.46 -7.19 27.03
CA ALA A 573 5.64 -7.75 27.67
C ALA A 573 5.90 -9.22 27.23
N ASN A 574 5.88 -10.17 28.17
CA ASN A 574 6.06 -11.61 27.94
C ASN A 574 4.72 -12.39 27.92
N THR A 575 3.60 -11.66 27.86
CA THR A 575 2.26 -12.23 27.84
C THR A 575 1.68 -12.10 26.43
N GLY A 576 1.33 -13.23 25.85
CA GLY A 576 0.65 -13.31 24.55
C GLY A 576 -0.87 -13.33 24.73
N HIS A 577 -1.56 -12.80 23.73
CA HIS A 577 -3.02 -12.71 23.73
C HIS A 577 -3.54 -13.13 22.37
N VAL A 578 -4.45 -14.10 22.34
CA VAL A 578 -5.17 -14.52 21.13
C VAL A 578 -6.58 -13.96 21.22
N THR A 579 -6.95 -13.11 20.27
CA THR A 579 -8.34 -12.63 20.15
C THR A 579 -9.13 -13.56 19.25
N LEU A 580 -10.29 -13.98 19.73
CA LEU A 580 -11.27 -14.78 19.00
C LEU A 580 -12.32 -13.89 18.30
N ALA A 581 -13.04 -14.43 17.32
CA ALA A 581 -14.04 -13.69 16.55
C ALA A 581 -15.19 -13.12 17.42
N ASN A 582 -15.50 -13.76 18.54
CA ASN A 582 -16.44 -13.28 19.56
C ASN A 582 -15.85 -12.27 20.56
N THR A 583 -14.70 -11.66 20.25
CA THR A 583 -13.96 -10.69 21.08
C THR A 583 -13.34 -11.25 22.36
N ASN A 584 -13.55 -12.53 22.69
CA ASN A 584 -12.88 -13.15 23.82
C ASN A 584 -11.37 -13.22 23.60
N VAL A 585 -10.61 -13.03 24.67
CA VAL A 585 -9.15 -13.02 24.63
C VAL A 585 -8.60 -14.19 25.46
N ARG A 586 -7.81 -15.05 24.82
CA ARG A 586 -7.04 -16.10 25.50
C ARG A 586 -5.65 -15.59 25.83
N ILE A 587 -5.32 -15.58 27.11
CA ILE A 587 -4.03 -15.10 27.62
C ILE A 587 -3.09 -16.29 27.83
N PHE A 588 -1.83 -16.15 27.42
CA PHE A 588 -0.80 -17.18 27.60
C PHE A 588 0.58 -16.57 27.88
N GLN A 589 1.49 -17.38 28.40
CA GLN A 589 2.91 -17.00 28.63
C GLN A 589 3.78 -17.68 27.56
N TYR A 590 4.86 -17.03 27.13
CA TYR A 590 5.79 -17.56 26.14
C TYR A 590 7.26 -17.40 26.54
#